data_AF-A0A930SUS6-F1
#
_entry.id   AF-A0A930SUS6-F1
#
_cell.length_a   1.000
_cell.length_b   1.000
_cell.length_c   1.000
_cell.angle_alpha   90.00
_cell.angle_beta   90.00
_cell.angle_gamma   90.00
#
_symmetry.space_group_name_H-M   'P 1'
#
loop_
_entity.id
_entity.type
_entity.pdbx_description
1 polymer ?
#
loop_
_entity_poly.entity_id
_entity_poly.type
_entity_poly.pdbx_seq_one_letter_code
_entity_poly.pdbx_strand_id
1 'polypeptide(L)'
;MDELELLIDLHQAASRQGGPGDAEQTRLALMLLQLNKQAPPLQIADISCGTGAAALMLAAELSWAHIRAVDLWPAFLTELQCRASAAGLSEHIETLNPSLERYGYSEAAQALVAAEQREIILYHQYAAYYSYGFYLARKVS
;
A
#
# COMPACT_ATOMS: atom_id res chain seq x y z
N MET A 1 -26.33 -0.17 -5.18
CA MET A 1 -24.94 -0.61 -5.04
C MET A 1 -24.36 -0.62 -6.43
N ASP A 2 -23.38 0.23 -6.70
CA ASP A 2 -22.74 0.29 -8.03
C ASP A 2 -21.65 -0.78 -8.19
N GLU A 3 -21.13 -0.96 -9.40
CA GLU A 3 -20.08 -1.97 -9.70
C GLU A 3 -18.78 -1.73 -8.92
N LEU A 4 -18.51 -0.49 -8.53
CA LEU A 4 -17.31 -0.09 -7.80
C LEU A 4 -17.41 -0.44 -6.31
N GLU A 5 -18.58 -0.23 -5.72
CA GLU A 5 -18.90 -0.67 -4.35
C GLU A 5 -18.80 -2.19 -4.22
N LEU A 6 -19.26 -2.95 -5.22
CA LEU A 6 -19.11 -4.41 -5.28
C LEU A 6 -17.65 -4.87 -5.36
N LEU A 7 -16.82 -4.15 -6.11
CA LEU A 7 -15.38 -4.43 -6.21
C LEU A 7 -14.65 -4.18 -4.89
N ILE A 8 -15.01 -3.11 -4.18
CA ILE A 8 -14.47 -2.80 -2.84
C ILE A 8 -14.87 -3.90 -1.86
N ASP A 9 -16.15 -4.26 -1.80
CA ASP A 9 -16.68 -5.28 -0.88
C ASP A 9 -15.98 -6.64 -1.09
N LEU A 10 -15.73 -7.03 -2.35
CA LEU A 10 -15.02 -8.26 -2.68
C LEU A 10 -13.57 -8.31 -2.16
N HIS A 11 -12.85 -7.18 -2.20
CA HIS A 11 -11.41 -7.15 -1.89
C HIS A 11 -11.10 -6.66 -0.47
N GLN A 12 -12.06 -6.03 0.20
CA GLN A 12 -11.88 -5.46 1.54
C GLN A 12 -11.53 -6.52 2.58
N ALA A 13 -12.21 -7.67 2.56
CA ALA A 13 -11.96 -8.75 3.50
C ALA A 13 -10.65 -9.52 3.22
N ALA A 14 -10.03 -9.33 2.05
CA ALA A 14 -8.84 -10.08 1.67
C ALA A 14 -7.61 -9.56 2.43
N SER A 15 -6.73 -10.47 2.85
CA SER A 15 -5.45 -10.12 3.47
C SER A 15 -4.53 -9.30 2.54
N ARG A 16 -4.79 -9.37 1.23
CA ARG A 16 -4.13 -8.66 0.12
C ARG A 16 -5.14 -8.53 -1.02
N GLN A 17 -5.24 -7.37 -1.67
CA GLN A 17 -6.33 -7.02 -2.63
C GLN A 17 -6.10 -7.64 -4.01
N GLY A 18 -5.59 -8.87 -4.05
CA GLY A 18 -5.15 -9.50 -5.27
C GLY A 18 -3.80 -8.98 -5.78
N GLY A 19 -3.51 -7.68 -5.64
CA GLY A 19 -2.19 -7.11 -5.93
C GLY A 19 -1.04 -7.95 -5.39
N PRO A 20 0.07 -8.09 -6.10
CA PRO A 20 0.84 -9.30 -6.08
C PRO A 20 2.09 -9.20 -5.17
N GLY A 21 2.70 -10.33 -4.83
CA GLY A 21 3.82 -10.41 -3.87
C GLY A 21 3.46 -11.18 -2.61
N ASP A 22 4.48 -11.58 -1.86
CA ASP A 22 4.38 -12.35 -0.62
C ASP A 22 5.30 -11.76 0.45
N ALA A 23 5.27 -12.35 1.64
CA ALA A 23 6.13 -11.90 2.74
C ALA A 23 7.62 -12.17 2.51
N GLU A 24 7.93 -13.21 1.76
CA GLU A 24 9.31 -13.63 1.50
C GLU A 24 10.00 -12.67 0.52
N GLN A 25 9.29 -12.19 -0.50
CA GLN A 25 9.83 -11.19 -1.44
C GLN A 25 10.09 -9.85 -0.76
N THR A 26 9.18 -9.40 0.12
CA THR A 26 9.41 -8.17 0.89
C THR A 26 10.62 -8.33 1.82
N ARG A 27 10.75 -9.47 2.52
CA ARG A 27 11.93 -9.75 3.36
C ARG A 27 13.23 -9.79 2.56
N LEU A 28 13.21 -10.43 1.39
CA LEU A 28 14.37 -10.47 0.50
C LEU A 28 14.79 -9.07 0.05
N ALA A 29 13.82 -8.23 -0.33
CA ALA A 29 14.09 -6.84 -0.69
C ALA A 29 14.73 -6.07 0.48
N LEU A 30 14.18 -6.20 1.70
CA LEU A 30 14.75 -5.58 2.90
C LEU A 30 16.17 -6.05 3.20
N MET A 31 16.47 -7.34 3.02
CA MET A 31 17.80 -7.91 3.18
C MET A 31 18.79 -7.31 2.18
N LEU A 32 18.40 -7.19 0.90
CA LEU A 32 19.24 -6.65 -0.16
C LEU A 32 19.55 -5.17 0.03
N LEU A 33 18.62 -4.41 0.63
CA LEU A 33 18.80 -2.98 0.92
C LEU A 33 19.84 -2.71 2.03
N GLN A 34 20.24 -3.72 2.82
CA GLN A 34 21.23 -3.62 3.90
C GLN A 34 21.00 -2.39 4.80
N LEU A 35 19.74 -2.17 5.19
CA LEU A 35 19.34 -0.98 5.92
C LEU A 35 20.06 -0.90 7.28
N ASN A 36 20.64 0.27 7.56
CA ASN A 36 21.34 0.52 8.81
C ASN A 36 20.35 0.91 9.92
N LYS A 37 20.16 0.01 10.89
CA LYS A 37 19.27 0.22 12.05
C LYS A 37 19.76 1.27 13.05
N GLN A 38 21.03 1.71 12.95
CA GLN A 38 21.58 2.81 13.75
C GLN A 38 21.40 4.20 13.09
N ALA A 39 20.87 4.25 11.87
CA ALA A 39 20.52 5.50 11.21
C ALA A 39 19.24 6.10 11.81
N PRO A 40 18.94 7.39 11.55
CA PRO A 40 17.64 7.98 11.93
C PRO A 40 16.46 7.15 11.40
N PRO A 41 15.30 7.19 12.07
CA PRO A 41 14.09 6.50 11.63
C PRO A 41 13.77 6.71 10.15
N LEU A 42 13.59 5.62 9.40
CA LEU A 42 13.23 5.71 7.99
C LEU A 42 11.80 6.22 7.82
N GLN A 43 11.61 7.00 6.76
CA GLN A 43 10.30 7.44 6.31
C GLN A 43 10.02 6.71 4.98
N ILE A 44 9.03 5.82 4.99
CA ILE A 44 8.70 4.96 3.86
C ILE A 44 7.31 5.35 3.35
N ALA A 45 7.15 5.53 2.04
CA ALA A 45 5.84 5.67 1.41
C ALA A 45 5.45 4.35 0.72
N ASP A 46 4.30 3.80 1.10
CA ASP A 46 3.65 2.67 0.45
C ASP A 46 2.46 3.21 -0.36
N ILE A 47 2.64 3.30 -1.69
CA ILE A 47 1.67 3.93 -2.59
C ILE A 47 0.78 2.85 -3.20
N SER A 48 -0.53 3.13 -3.30
CA SER A 48 -1.56 2.16 -3.70
C SER A 48 -1.55 0.97 -2.72
N CYS A 49 -1.52 1.28 -1.42
CA CYS A 49 -1.27 0.30 -0.36
C CYS A 49 -2.40 -0.73 -0.16
N GLY A 50 -3.58 -0.50 -0.74
CA GLY A 50 -4.77 -1.30 -0.51
C GLY A 50 -5.13 -1.35 0.98
N THR A 51 -5.48 -2.53 1.48
CA THR A 51 -5.70 -2.77 2.92
C THR A 51 -4.38 -3.00 3.68
N GLY A 52 -3.24 -2.64 3.08
CA GLY A 52 -1.94 -2.49 3.72
C GLY A 52 -1.19 -3.77 4.08
N ALA A 53 -1.27 -4.82 3.24
CA ALA A 53 -0.47 -6.03 3.43
C ALA A 53 1.04 -5.73 3.52
N ALA A 54 1.54 -4.86 2.63
CA ALA A 54 2.94 -4.44 2.60
C ALA A 54 3.25 -3.47 3.76
N ALA A 55 2.43 -2.44 3.96
CA ALA A 55 2.55 -1.51 5.08
C ALA A 55 2.67 -2.20 6.44
N LEU A 56 1.80 -3.18 6.74
CA LEU A 56 1.83 -3.93 8.01
C LEU A 56 3.13 -4.73 8.17
N MET A 57 3.59 -5.36 7.10
CA MET A 57 4.83 -6.14 7.13
C MET A 57 6.06 -5.26 7.28
N LEU A 58 6.13 -4.14 6.56
CA LEU A 58 7.19 -3.15 6.71
C LEU A 58 7.24 -2.61 8.14
N ALA A 59 6.08 -2.29 8.73
CA ALA A 59 6.01 -1.83 10.11
C ALA A 59 6.48 -2.90 11.11
N ALA A 60 6.16 -4.17 10.88
CA ALA A 60 6.59 -5.27 11.73
C ALA A 60 8.11 -5.56 11.62
N GLU A 61 8.66 -5.55 10.41
CA GLU A 61 10.08 -5.85 10.14
C GLU A 61 11.00 -4.65 10.45
N LEU A 62 10.47 -3.43 10.31
CA LEU A 62 11.17 -2.17 10.52
C LEU A 62 10.50 -1.36 11.63
N SER A 63 10.54 -1.87 12.86
CA SER A 63 9.97 -1.21 14.05
C SER A 63 10.54 0.19 14.37
N TRP A 64 11.58 0.61 13.65
CA TRP A 64 12.25 1.91 13.75
C TRP A 64 11.93 2.80 12.54
N ALA A 65 11.08 2.36 11.63
CA ALA A 65 10.58 3.14 10.50
C ALA A 65 9.16 3.66 10.77
N HIS A 66 8.79 4.69 10.02
CA HIS A 66 7.43 5.20 9.93
C HIS A 66 6.95 5.04 8.48
N ILE A 67 5.78 4.43 8.33
CA ILE A 67 5.20 4.05 7.04
C ILE A 67 4.03 4.99 6.79
N ARG A 68 4.07 5.71 5.67
CA ARG A 68 2.94 6.45 5.13
C ARG A 68 2.28 5.62 4.04
N ALA A 69 1.13 5.03 4.37
CA ALA A 69 0.34 4.19 3.48
C ALA A 69 -0.69 5.05 2.74
N VAL A 70 -0.59 5.10 1.41
CA VAL A 70 -1.37 6.00 0.56
C VAL A 70 -2.29 5.18 -0.33
N ASP A 71 -3.58 5.50 -0.32
CA ASP A 71 -4.55 4.86 -1.22
C ASP A 71 -5.71 5.80 -1.55
N LEU A 72 -6.27 5.65 -2.75
CA LEU A 72 -7.42 6.42 -3.22
C LEU A 72 -8.72 6.00 -2.53
N TRP A 73 -8.81 4.77 -2.03
CA TRP A 73 -10.05 4.19 -1.51
C TRP A 73 -10.13 4.31 0.02
N PRO A 74 -11.03 5.14 0.58
CA PRO A 74 -11.16 5.30 2.03
C PRO A 74 -11.48 3.99 2.77
N ALA A 75 -12.25 3.09 2.15
CA ALA A 75 -12.59 1.79 2.72
C ALA A 75 -11.35 0.91 2.96
N PHE A 76 -10.37 0.95 2.06
CA PHE A 76 -9.11 0.22 2.20
C PHE A 76 -8.23 0.79 3.30
N LEU A 77 -8.14 2.12 3.39
CA LEU A 77 -7.41 2.79 4.47
C LEU A 77 -8.03 2.51 5.85
N THR A 78 -9.37 2.49 5.93
CA THR A 78 -10.10 2.14 7.15
C THR A 78 -9.77 0.71 7.57
N GLU A 79 -9.82 -0.23 6.63
CA GLU A 79 -9.47 -1.63 6.89
C GLU A 79 -8.00 -1.78 7.32
N LEU A 80 -7.07 -1.07 6.67
CA LEU A 80 -5.67 -1.02 7.08
C LEU A 80 -5.50 -0.52 8.51
N GLN A 81 -6.19 0.56 8.90
CA GLN A 81 -6.15 1.07 10.28
C GLN A 81 -6.68 0.05 11.29
N CYS A 82 -7.77 -0.65 10.98
CA CYS A 82 -8.28 -1.73 11.81
C CYS A 82 -7.25 -2.85 11.99
N ARG A 83 -6.61 -3.29 10.91
CA ARG A 83 -5.57 -4.33 10.95
C ARG A 83 -4.31 -3.88 11.70
N ALA A 84 -3.88 -2.64 11.48
CA ALA A 84 -2.73 -2.07 12.18
C ALA A 84 -2.99 -1.99 13.70
N SER A 85 -4.20 -1.61 14.09
CA SER A 85 -4.61 -1.60 15.50
C SER A 85 -4.63 -3.01 16.10
N ALA A 86 -5.24 -3.97 15.41
CA ALA A 86 -5.27 -5.36 15.85
C ALA A 86 -3.86 -5.99 15.98
N ALA A 87 -2.90 -5.55 15.16
CA ALA A 87 -1.51 -6.00 15.20
C ALA A 87 -0.61 -5.18 16.16
N GLY A 88 -1.12 -4.11 16.79
CA GLY A 88 -0.32 -3.23 17.65
C GLY A 88 0.69 -2.35 16.90
N LEU A 89 0.45 -2.08 15.61
CA LEU A 89 1.35 -1.36 14.70
C LEU A 89 0.90 0.07 14.39
N SER A 90 -0.20 0.55 14.99
CA SER A 90 -0.79 1.86 14.68
C SER A 90 0.18 3.04 14.79
N GLU A 91 1.11 3.02 15.76
CA GLU A 91 2.09 4.10 15.95
C GLU A 91 3.11 4.19 14.80
N HIS A 92 3.26 3.13 14.01
CA HIS A 92 4.21 3.05 12.91
C HIS A 92 3.61 3.34 11.54
N ILE A 93 2.27 3.42 11.44
CA ILE A 93 1.56 3.53 10.16
C ILE A 93 0.64 4.75 10.16
N GLU A 94 0.91 5.68 9.25
CA GLU A 94 0.03 6.80 8.91
C GLU A 94 -0.68 6.49 7.59
N THR A 95 -2.01 6.51 7.57
CA THR A 95 -2.78 6.38 6.31
C THR A 95 -3.11 7.75 5.72
N LEU A 96 -2.96 7.89 4.41
CA LEU A 96 -3.27 9.11 3.68
C LEU A 96 -4.17 8.80 2.49
N ASN A 97 -5.34 9.46 2.44
CA ASN A 97 -6.15 9.53 1.22
C ASN A 97 -5.79 10.80 0.44
N PRO A 98 -5.14 10.70 -0.73
CA PRO A 98 -4.92 11.86 -1.58
C PRO A 98 -6.23 12.15 -2.33
N SER A 99 -7.08 13.01 -1.77
CA SER A 99 -8.28 13.46 -2.48
C SER A 99 -7.88 14.03 -3.85
N LEU A 100 -8.49 13.52 -4.92
CA LEU A 100 -8.30 14.02 -6.30
C LEU A 100 -8.64 15.51 -6.42
N GLU A 101 -9.55 16.00 -5.56
CA GLU A 101 -9.93 17.41 -5.48
C GLU A 101 -8.75 18.29 -5.06
N ARG A 102 -7.88 17.80 -4.16
CA ARG A 102 -6.69 18.51 -3.69
C ARG A 102 -5.65 18.71 -4.80
N TYR A 103 -5.68 17.86 -5.83
CA TYR A 103 -4.82 17.94 -7.02
C TYR A 103 -5.56 18.49 -8.25
N GLY A 104 -6.72 19.12 -8.04
CA GLY A 104 -7.46 19.89 -9.04
C GLY A 104 -7.91 19.09 -10.26
N TYR A 105 -8.15 17.78 -10.13
CA TYR A 105 -8.48 16.91 -11.27
C TYR A 105 -7.48 17.03 -12.44
N SER A 106 -6.20 17.27 -12.13
CA SER A 106 -5.19 17.37 -13.18
C SER A 106 -5.17 16.13 -14.08
N GLU A 107 -4.77 16.32 -15.33
CA GLU A 107 -4.68 15.23 -16.31
C GLU A 107 -3.80 14.08 -15.82
N ALA A 108 -2.74 14.38 -15.05
CA ALA A 108 -1.89 13.39 -14.41
C ALA A 108 -2.62 12.57 -13.32
N ALA A 109 -3.46 13.21 -12.51
CA ALA A 109 -4.25 12.51 -11.50
C ALA A 109 -5.32 11.62 -12.14
N GLN A 110 -5.97 12.08 -13.22
CA GLN A 110 -6.92 11.27 -13.99
C GLN A 110 -6.24 10.09 -14.69
N ALA A 111 -5.05 10.31 -15.25
CA ALA A 111 -4.24 9.25 -15.86
C ALA A 111 -3.81 8.19 -14.84
N LEU A 112 -3.47 8.60 -13.61
CA LEU A 112 -3.15 7.67 -12.52
C LEU A 112 -4.36 6.80 -12.15
N VAL A 113 -5.54 7.40 -11.94
CA VAL A 113 -6.78 6.64 -11.66
C VAL A 113 -7.09 5.67 -12.80
N ALA A 114 -6.94 6.09 -14.05
CA ALA A 114 -7.17 5.24 -15.22
C ALA A 114 -6.15 4.09 -15.33
N ALA A 115 -4.90 4.32 -14.92
CA ALA A 115 -3.87 3.28 -14.87
C ALA A 115 -4.18 2.23 -13.80
N GLU A 116 -4.60 2.65 -12.61
CA GLU A 116 -5.02 1.77 -11.51
C GLU A 116 -6.25 0.93 -11.90
N GLN A 117 -7.25 1.53 -12.53
CA GLN A 117 -8.41 0.80 -13.07
C GLN A 117 -8.00 -0.24 -14.11
N ARG A 118 -7.05 0.09 -15.00
CA ARG A 118 -6.51 -0.84 -15.99
C ARG A 118 -5.73 -1.99 -15.33
N GLU A 119 -5.00 -1.70 -14.26
CA GLU A 119 -4.28 -2.71 -13.50
C GLU A 119 -5.23 -3.69 -12.80
N ILE A 120 -6.31 -3.21 -12.19
CA ILE A 120 -7.36 -4.07 -11.60
C ILE A 120 -7.92 -5.04 -12.65
N ILE A 121 -8.17 -4.55 -13.87
CA ILE A 121 -8.63 -5.38 -15.00
C ILE A 121 -7.58 -6.43 -15.38
N LEU A 122 -6.31 -6.04 -15.51
CA LEU A 122 -5.22 -6.95 -15.83
C LEU A 122 -5.02 -8.00 -14.74
N TYR A 123 -5.15 -7.61 -13.47
CA TYR A 123 -5.06 -8.50 -12.34
C TYR A 123 -6.14 -9.59 -12.42
N HIS A 124 -7.41 -9.23 -12.63
CA HIS A 124 -8.50 -10.21 -12.78
C HIS A 124 -8.23 -11.26 -13.87
N GLN A 125 -7.55 -10.88 -14.94
CA GLN A 125 -7.27 -11.77 -16.05
C GLN A 125 -5.98 -12.60 -15.88
N TYR A 126 -4.97 -12.06 -15.18
CA TYR A 126 -3.62 -12.63 -15.17
C TYR A 126 -3.01 -12.78 -13.77
N ALA A 127 -3.81 -12.72 -12.70
CA ALA A 127 -3.36 -12.83 -11.31
C ALA A 127 -2.40 -14.01 -11.02
N ALA A 128 -2.55 -15.12 -11.74
CA ALA A 128 -1.69 -16.30 -11.59
C ALA A 128 -0.27 -16.13 -12.21
N TYR A 129 -0.04 -15.10 -13.01
CA TYR A 129 1.16 -14.94 -13.83
C TYR A 129 1.80 -13.54 -13.81
N TYR A 130 1.10 -12.49 -13.37
CA TYR A 130 1.58 -11.11 -13.45
C TYR A 130 1.57 -10.42 -12.10
N SER A 131 2.74 -9.85 -11.73
CA SER A 131 2.95 -9.22 -10.43
C SER A 131 3.90 -8.02 -10.43
N TYR A 132 3.63 -6.93 -9.69
CA TYR A 132 4.65 -5.95 -9.26
C TYR A 132 4.33 -5.27 -7.91
N GLY A 133 5.38 -4.76 -7.23
CA GLY A 133 5.27 -3.90 -6.05
C GLY A 133 6.42 -2.88 -6.04
N PHE A 134 6.17 -1.65 -5.62
CA PHE A 134 7.16 -0.57 -5.64
C PHE A 134 7.19 0.18 -4.31
N TYR A 135 8.40 0.49 -3.83
CA TYR A 135 8.61 1.23 -2.58
C TYR A 135 9.48 2.45 -2.87
N LEU A 136 9.08 3.61 -2.34
CA LEU A 136 9.89 4.83 -2.39
C LEU A 136 10.38 5.16 -0.98
N ALA A 137 11.69 5.04 -0.77
CA ALA A 137 12.35 5.36 0.50
C ALA A 137 13.22 6.60 0.34
N ARG A 138 13.06 7.57 1.24
CA ARG A 138 13.94 8.75 1.32
C ARG A 138 14.88 8.60 2.50
N LYS A 139 16.18 8.65 2.25
CA LYS A 139 17.19 8.77 3.32
C LYS A 139 17.06 10.15 3.95
N VAL A 140 16.75 10.20 5.24
CA VAL A 140 16.75 11.44 6.02
C VAL A 140 18.15 11.58 6.62
N SER A 141 18.90 12.58 6.13
CA SER A 141 20.24 12.95 6.59
C SER A 141 20.19 13.74 7.89
#